data_AF-A0A932PLT6-F1
#
_entry.id   AF-A0A932PLT6-F1
#
_cell.length_a   1.000
_cell.length_b   1.000
_cell.length_c   1.000
_cell.angle_alpha   90.00
_cell.angle_beta   90.00
_cell.angle_gamma   90.00
#
_symmetry.space_group_name_H-M   'P 1'
#
loop_
_entity.id
_entity.type
_entity.pdbx_description
1 polymer ?
#
loop_
_entity_poly.entity_id
_entity_poly.type
_entity_poly.pdbx_seq_one_letter_code
_entity_poly.pdbx_strand_id
1 'polypeptide(L)'
;MTGSLTIEGRTYNSVKGAALDVPMEDARILACNGWLLFGYCGGLEARPAQPRIGEIFVVTPAEQVIQFDGRSWRDVSTGSVVP
;
A
#
# COMPACT_ATOMS: atom_id res chain seq x y z
N MET A 1 -7.25 -19.10 4.04
CA MET A 1 -8.28 -18.42 4.87
C MET A 1 -8.54 -17.08 4.22
N THR A 2 -9.79 -16.78 3.90
CA THR A 2 -10.21 -15.55 3.23
C THR A 2 -10.79 -14.63 4.29
N GLY A 3 -10.34 -13.38 4.33
CA GLY A 3 -10.92 -12.34 5.18
C GLY A 3 -12.00 -11.59 4.41
N SER A 4 -13.09 -11.22 5.07
CA SER A 4 -14.17 -10.40 4.49
C SER A 4 -14.61 -9.34 5.49
N LEU A 5 -14.82 -8.10 5.02
CA LEU A 5 -15.40 -7.02 5.81
C LEU A 5 -16.21 -6.08 4.92
N THR A 6 -17.36 -5.64 5.39
CA THR A 6 -18.18 -4.63 4.71
C THR A 6 -18.10 -3.31 5.47
N ILE A 7 -17.76 -2.23 4.75
CA ILE A 7 -17.68 -0.87 5.27
C ILE A 7 -18.58 -0.01 4.39
N GLU A 8 -19.59 0.64 4.98
CA GLU A 8 -20.50 1.55 4.25
C GLU A 8 -21.09 0.96 2.95
N GLY A 9 -21.38 -0.35 2.95
CA GLY A 9 -21.92 -1.07 1.79
C GLY A 9 -20.87 -1.57 0.78
N ARG A 10 -19.60 -1.17 0.91
CA ARG A 10 -18.48 -1.70 0.13
C ARG A 10 -17.94 -2.96 0.80
N THR A 11 -17.93 -4.08 0.08
CA THR A 11 -17.43 -5.36 0.61
C THR A 11 -16.04 -5.65 0.11
N TYR A 12 -15.11 -5.80 1.05
CA TYR A 12 -13.71 -6.12 0.80
C TYR A 12 -13.47 -7.59 1.10
N ASN A 13 -12.80 -8.28 0.18
CA ASN A 13 -12.41 -9.67 0.33
C ASN A 13 -10.94 -9.82 -0.07
N SER A 14 -10.18 -10.56 0.71
CA SER A 14 -8.80 -10.91 0.35
C SER A 14 -8.40 -12.26 0.93
N VAL A 15 -7.38 -12.87 0.34
CA VAL A 15 -6.72 -14.05 0.88
C VAL A 15 -5.57 -13.62 1.79
N LYS A 16 -5.30 -14.42 2.82
CA LYS A 16 -4.18 -14.15 3.74
C LYS A 16 -2.87 -13.93 2.95
N GLY A 17 -2.26 -12.77 3.16
CA GLY A 17 -0.98 -12.39 2.56
C GLY A 17 -1.08 -11.63 1.23
N ALA A 18 -2.26 -11.55 0.62
CA ALA A 18 -2.46 -10.72 -0.57
C ALA A 18 -2.79 -9.28 -0.15
N ALA A 19 -2.14 -8.32 -0.83
CA ALA A 19 -2.48 -6.91 -0.70
C ALA A 19 -3.84 -6.61 -1.36
N LEU A 20 -4.52 -5.59 -0.87
CA LEU A 20 -5.76 -5.08 -1.45
C LEU A 20 -5.69 -3.56 -1.45
N ASP A 21 -5.86 -2.96 -2.63
CA ASP A 21 -5.99 -1.51 -2.76
C ASP A 21 -7.39 -1.08 -2.30
N VAL A 22 -7.43 -0.13 -1.36
CA VAL A 22 -8.67 0.36 -0.75
C VAL A 22 -8.54 1.87 -0.45
N PRO A 23 -9.65 2.62 -0.45
CA PRO A 23 -9.65 4.00 0.03
C PRO A 23 -9.09 4.10 1.45
N MET A 24 -8.32 5.16 1.72
CA MET A 24 -7.60 5.35 2.98
C MET A 24 -8.51 5.30 4.22
N GLU A 25 -9.73 5.86 4.12
CA GLU A 25 -10.70 5.86 5.22
C GLU A 25 -11.09 4.42 5.62
N ASP A 26 -11.40 3.58 4.62
CA ASP A 26 -11.71 2.17 4.81
C ASP A 26 -10.48 1.36 5.25
N ALA A 27 -9.30 1.69 4.73
CA ALA A 27 -8.04 1.03 5.10
C ALA A 27 -7.81 1.08 6.62
N ARG A 28 -8.11 2.23 7.24
CA ARG A 28 -7.99 2.43 8.69
C ARG A 28 -9.00 1.59 9.47
N ILE A 29 -10.23 1.47 8.96
CA ILE A 29 -11.27 0.63 9.57
C ILE A 29 -10.88 -0.85 9.44
N LEU A 30 -10.43 -1.30 8.27
CA LEU A 30 -9.91 -2.65 8.06
C LEU A 30 -8.76 -2.97 9.02
N ALA A 31 -7.82 -2.05 9.21
CA ALA A 31 -6.70 -2.22 10.11
C ALA A 31 -7.14 -2.39 11.58
N CYS A 32 -8.13 -1.61 12.03
CA CYS A 32 -8.76 -1.79 13.34
C CYS A 32 -9.46 -3.16 13.50
N ASN A 33 -9.80 -3.83 12.39
CA ASN A 33 -10.44 -5.15 12.36
C ASN A 33 -9.45 -6.29 12.02
N GLY A 34 -8.16 -6.11 12.33
CA GLY A 34 -7.15 -7.17 12.26
C GLY A 34 -6.48 -7.33 10.89
N TRP A 35 -6.73 -6.43 9.95
CA TRP A 35 -5.98 -6.36 8.70
C TRP A 35 -4.69 -5.56 8.90
N LEU A 36 -3.70 -5.77 8.03
CA LEU A 36 -2.46 -5.01 8.07
C LEU A 36 -2.56 -3.80 7.14
N LEU A 37 -2.37 -2.60 7.69
CA LEU A 37 -2.15 -1.40 6.89
C LEU A 37 -0.68 -1.37 6.43
N PHE A 38 -0.44 -1.62 5.14
CA PHE A 38 0.92 -1.76 4.62
C PHE A 38 1.54 -0.43 4.19
N GLY A 39 0.81 0.40 3.45
CA GLY A 39 1.30 1.68 2.95
C GLY A 39 0.36 2.29 1.93
N TYR A 40 0.73 3.47 1.41
CA TYR A 40 0.05 4.08 0.28
C TYR A 40 0.27 3.26 -0.99
N CYS A 41 -0.67 3.34 -1.93
CA CYS A 41 -0.57 2.67 -3.22
C CYS A 41 -1.19 3.50 -4.35
N GLY A 42 -0.84 3.17 -5.59
CA GLY A 42 -1.31 3.85 -6.79
C GLY A 42 -0.25 3.83 -7.91
N GLY A 43 -0.47 4.61 -8.96
CA GLY A 43 0.55 4.88 -9.96
C GLY A 43 1.72 5.71 -9.40
N LEU A 44 2.82 5.81 -10.16
CA LEU A 44 4.02 6.54 -9.72
C LEU A 44 3.77 8.02 -9.45
N GLU A 45 2.77 8.60 -10.11
CA GLU A 45 2.29 9.97 -9.94
C GLU A 45 1.58 10.20 -8.60
N ALA A 46 1.08 9.14 -7.95
CA ALA A 46 0.40 9.22 -6.66
C ALA A 46 1.37 9.13 -5.45
N ARG A 47 2.68 9.00 -5.70
CA ARG A 47 3.68 9.00 -4.63
C ARG A 47 3.58 10.29 -3.80
N PRO A 48 3.69 10.21 -2.46
CA PRO A 48 3.72 11.40 -1.62
C PRO A 48 4.78 12.39 -2.09
N ALA A 49 4.41 13.67 -2.21
CA ALA A 49 5.33 14.73 -2.65
C ALA A 49 6.40 15.08 -1.59
N GLN A 50 6.13 14.78 -0.33
CA GLN A 50 7.05 15.00 0.80
C GLN A 50 7.19 13.73 1.64
N PRO A 51 7.80 12.66 1.10
CA PRO A 51 7.93 11.40 1.79
C PRO A 51 8.97 11.47 2.90
N ARG A 52 8.78 10.68 3.95
CA ARG A 52 9.75 10.51 5.04
C ARG A 52 10.69 9.36 4.72
N ILE A 53 11.92 9.40 5.26
CA ILE A 53 12.85 8.26 5.17
C ILE A 53 12.14 6.99 5.68
N GLY A 54 12.25 5.91 4.92
CA GLY A 54 11.67 4.62 5.24
C GLY A 54 10.20 4.46 4.85
N GLU A 55 9.55 5.50 4.33
CA GLU A 55 8.17 5.43 3.87
C GLU A 55 8.04 4.47 2.67
N ILE A 56 7.01 3.62 2.71
CA ILE A 56 6.75 2.57 1.71
C ILE A 56 5.57 3.00 0.83
N PHE A 57 5.69 2.76 -0.46
CA PHE A 57 4.63 2.93 -1.45
C PHE A 57 4.54 1.68 -2.33
N VAL A 58 3.32 1.23 -2.64
CA VAL A 58 3.09 0.10 -3.54
C VAL A 58 2.61 0.61 -4.89
N VAL A 59 3.43 0.44 -5.92
CA VAL A 59 3.09 0.83 -7.29
C VAL A 59 2.13 -0.19 -7.88
N THR A 60 0.90 0.23 -8.14
CA THR A 60 -0.14 -0.61 -8.78
C THR A 60 -0.21 -0.30 -10.29
N PRO A 61 -0.59 -1.26 -11.14
CA PRO A 61 -0.96 -2.66 -10.84
C PRO A 61 0.24 -3.62 -10.75
N ALA A 62 1.48 -3.14 -10.88
CA ALA A 62 2.67 -3.99 -10.89
C ALA A 62 2.99 -4.65 -9.54
N GLU A 63 2.29 -4.27 -8.47
CA GLU A 63 2.52 -4.69 -7.08
C GLU A 63 3.99 -4.50 -6.64
N GLN A 64 4.68 -3.53 -7.25
CA GLN A 64 6.06 -3.22 -6.96
C GLN A 64 6.13 -2.40 -5.66
N VAL A 65 6.87 -2.90 -4.67
CA VAL A 65 7.10 -2.19 -3.42
C VAL A 65 8.33 -1.31 -3.56
N ILE A 66 8.17 -0.01 -3.31
CA ILE A 66 9.26 0.97 -3.29
C ILE A 66 9.36 1.61 -1.90
N GLN A 67 10.57 1.97 -1.49
CA GLN A 67 10.84 2.68 -0.23
C GLN A 67 11.63 3.96 -0.48
N PHE A 68 11.27 5.04 0.20
CA PHE A 68 12.01 6.29 0.12
C PHE A 68 13.26 6.24 1.00
N ASP A 69 14.44 6.40 0.40
CA ASP A 69 15.73 6.32 1.11
C ASP A 69 16.14 7.65 1.79
N GLY A 70 15.33 8.71 1.66
CA GLY A 70 15.65 10.07 2.07
C GLY A 70 16.01 11.03 0.94
N ARG A 71 16.20 10.50 -0.27
CA ARG A 71 16.53 11.27 -1.46
C ARG A 71 15.75 10.79 -2.69
N SER A 72 15.53 9.50 -2.82
CA SER A 72 14.90 8.89 -3.98
C SER A 72 14.07 7.68 -3.57
N TRP A 73 13.04 7.38 -4.37
CA TRP A 73 12.32 6.14 -4.25
C TRP A 73 13.17 5.00 -4.84
N ARG A 74 13.26 3.89 -4.11
CA ARG A 74 13.99 2.70 -4.55
C ARG A 74 13.11 1.48 -4.51
N ASP A 75 13.26 0.64 -5.53
CA ASP A 75 12.69 -0.70 -5.53
C ASP A 75 13.33 -1.53 -4.40
N VAL A 76 12.49 -2.12 -3.54
CA VAL A 76 12.97 -2.85 -2.35
C VAL A 76 13.64 -4.19 -2.69
N SER A 77 13.40 -4.73 -3.88
CA SER A 77 13.95 -6.02 -4.31
C SER A 77 15.30 -5.89 -5.00
N THR A 78 15.55 -4.77 -5.70
CA THR A 78 16.76 -4.54 -6.50
C THR A 78 17.64 -3.39 -5.98
N GLY A 79 17.09 -2.48 -5.16
CA GLY A 79 17.76 -1.25 -4.73
C GLY A 79 17.89 -0.17 -5.81
N SER A 80 17.35 -0.43 -7.01
CA SER A 80 17.37 0.51 -8.14
C SER A 80 16.49 1.73 -7.86
N VAL A 81 16.91 2.89 -8.36
CA VAL A 81 16.08 4.12 -8.28
C VAL A 81 14.88 3.97 -9.21
N VAL A 82 13.69 4.29 -8.70
CA VAL A 82 12.45 4.35 -9.47
C VAL A 82 12.10 5.82 -9.70
N PRO A 83 12.17 6.31 -10.96
CA PRO A 83 11.94 7.71 -11.28
C PRO A 83 10.52 8.15 -10.99
#